data_AF-A0AA41RQS2-F1
#
_entry.id   AF-A0AA41RQS2-F1
#
_cell.length_a   1.000
_cell.length_b   1.000
_cell.length_c   1.000
_cell.angle_alpha   90.00
_cell.angle_beta   90.00
_cell.angle_gamma   90.00
#
_symmetry.space_group_name_H-M   'P 1'
#
loop_
_entity.id
_entity.type
_entity.pdbx_description
1 polymer ?
#
loop_
_entity_poly.entity_id
_entity_poly.type
_entity_poly.pdbx_seq_one_letter_code
_entity_poly.pdbx_strand_id
1 'polypeptide(L)'
;MCREEWGTTEEETTAFIKDANARFHRFKIEVCGSHQGYAVIIRDKERNPVLAISRIAEDYVSPFYHELQGVSLALKLAMKYKIFSFKFYCISEYICLYIRYSWAYKLRCDCPPRDDPRNPGEKLNYCIRCSAYTINDYGEGCNAEKILSLIDEIFCDALALEQQGYPYFDLWVTELCLNAVQHLAKSGLDQEMRMDEIEEDDKLAEILYKEVFGHGTLQELMVQMKK
;
A
#
# COMPACT_ATOMS: atom_id res chain seq x y z
N MET A 1 2.12 6.62 25.71
CA MET A 1 0.83 6.54 25.00
C MET A 1 0.19 5.22 25.38
N CYS A 2 -1.07 5.25 25.84
CA CYS A 2 -1.76 4.06 26.32
C CYS A 2 -2.23 3.20 25.15
N ARG A 3 -2.01 1.88 25.27
CA ARG A 3 -2.32 0.80 24.32
C ARG A 3 -3.83 0.55 24.08
N GLU A 4 -4.70 1.31 24.74
CA GLU A 4 -6.13 0.96 24.92
C GLU A 4 -7.09 1.62 23.91
N GLU A 5 -6.59 2.41 22.94
CA GLU A 5 -7.44 3.10 21.94
C GLU A 5 -7.39 2.45 20.54
N TRP A 6 -7.03 1.17 20.48
CA TRP A 6 -6.61 0.50 19.25
C TRP A 6 -7.69 -0.51 18.83
N GLY A 7 -8.19 -0.37 17.59
CA GLY A 7 -9.36 -1.11 17.14
C GLY A 7 -9.06 -2.57 16.81
N THR A 8 -9.73 -3.49 17.50
CA THR A 8 -9.71 -4.94 17.34
C THR A 8 -10.69 -5.43 16.27
N THR A 9 -11.72 -4.64 15.93
CA THR A 9 -12.69 -4.97 14.86
C THR A 9 -12.60 -4.04 13.65
N GLU A 10 -13.34 -4.36 12.58
CA GLU A 10 -13.49 -3.50 11.41
C GLU A 10 -14.12 -2.15 11.76
N GLU A 11 -15.16 -2.16 12.61
CA GLU A 11 -15.83 -0.96 13.08
C GLU A 11 -14.88 -0.09 13.90
N GLU A 12 -14.08 -0.69 14.79
CA GLU A 12 -13.14 0.04 15.63
C GLU A 12 -11.97 0.59 14.81
N THR A 13 -11.44 -0.18 13.85
CA THR A 13 -10.43 0.30 12.89
C THR A 13 -10.97 1.48 12.09
N THR A 14 -12.21 1.38 11.61
CA THR A 14 -12.89 2.45 10.87
C THR A 14 -13.10 3.68 11.75
N ALA A 15 -13.51 3.49 13.01
CA ALA A 15 -13.69 4.57 13.98
C ALA A 15 -12.37 5.27 14.30
N PHE A 16 -11.29 4.51 14.52
CA PHE A 16 -9.94 5.03 14.73
C PHE A 16 -9.47 5.86 13.53
N ILE A 17 -9.60 5.34 12.31
CA ILE A 17 -9.20 6.07 11.10
C ILE A 17 -10.02 7.35 10.94
N LYS A 18 -11.32 7.30 11.22
CA LYS A 18 -12.19 8.48 11.17
C LYS A 18 -11.78 9.55 12.17
N ASP A 19 -11.51 9.19 13.43
CA ASP A 19 -11.02 10.13 14.45
C ASP A 19 -9.64 10.70 14.07
N ALA A 20 -8.73 9.84 13.63
CA ALA A 20 -7.40 10.23 13.17
C ALA A 20 -7.47 11.22 11.99
N ASN A 21 -8.33 10.98 11.00
CA ASN A 21 -8.60 11.91 9.90
C ASN A 21 -9.11 13.26 10.40
N ALA A 22 -10.05 13.28 11.36
CA ALA A 22 -10.57 14.52 11.95
C ALA A 22 -9.48 15.34 12.66
N ARG A 23 -8.42 14.66 13.14
CA ARG A 23 -7.22 15.27 13.75
C ARG A 23 -6.09 15.53 12.74
N PHE A 24 -6.36 15.40 11.44
CA PHE A 24 -5.37 15.54 10.37
C PHE A 24 -4.13 14.64 10.55
N HIS A 25 -4.31 13.46 11.14
CA HIS A 25 -3.25 12.46 11.25
C HIS A 25 -2.84 11.98 9.86
N ARG A 26 -1.52 11.95 9.62
CA ARG A 26 -0.95 11.44 8.38
C ARG A 26 -0.56 9.97 8.56
N PHE A 27 -1.27 9.09 7.88
CA PHE A 27 -0.99 7.67 7.81
C PHE A 27 0.23 7.38 6.93
N LYS A 28 0.77 6.17 7.06
CA LYS A 28 1.73 5.59 6.12
C LYS A 28 1.14 4.30 5.57
N ILE A 29 1.23 4.11 4.27
CA ILE A 29 0.81 2.87 3.62
C ILE A 29 2.05 2.28 2.97
N GLU A 30 2.45 1.11 3.43
CA GLU A 30 3.66 0.40 3.02
C GLU A 30 3.27 -0.80 2.18
N VAL A 31 3.92 -1.02 1.04
CA VAL A 31 3.62 -2.13 0.13
C VAL A 31 4.86 -2.89 -0.30
N CYS A 32 4.68 -4.19 -0.54
CA CYS A 32 5.70 -5.07 -1.10
C CYS A 32 5.07 -6.15 -1.96
N GLY A 33 5.72 -6.51 -3.07
CA GLY A 33 5.47 -7.73 -3.83
C GLY A 33 6.59 -8.75 -3.64
N SER A 34 6.28 -10.02 -3.87
CA SER A 34 7.22 -11.14 -3.88
C SER A 34 6.76 -12.21 -4.87
N HIS A 35 7.51 -13.31 -5.00
CA HIS A 35 7.03 -14.46 -5.77
C HIS A 35 5.88 -15.21 -5.10
N GLN A 36 5.77 -15.12 -3.77
CA GLN A 36 4.72 -15.77 -2.99
C GLN A 36 3.41 -14.98 -2.99
N GLY A 37 3.46 -13.67 -3.21
CA GLY A 37 2.31 -12.81 -3.02
C GLY A 37 2.67 -11.34 -2.87
N TYR A 38 1.78 -10.59 -2.26
CA TYR A 38 1.96 -9.18 -1.97
C TYR A 38 1.33 -8.81 -0.63
N ALA A 39 1.79 -7.72 -0.04
CA ALA A 39 1.29 -7.26 1.24
C ALA A 39 1.22 -5.73 1.33
N VAL A 40 0.35 -5.28 2.24
CA VAL A 40 0.12 -3.89 2.58
C VAL A 40 0.09 -3.75 4.10
N ILE A 41 0.79 -2.76 4.65
CA ILE A 41 0.64 -2.34 6.05
C ILE A 41 0.20 -0.88 6.07
N ILE A 42 -0.90 -0.58 6.78
CA ILE A 42 -1.32 0.77 7.10
C ILE A 42 -0.83 1.09 8.50
N ARG A 43 -0.13 2.20 8.67
CA ARG A 43 0.36 2.68 9.96
C ARG A 43 -0.16 4.07 10.27
N ASP A 44 -0.33 4.32 11.56
CA ASP A 44 -0.62 5.66 12.07
C ASP A 44 0.63 6.59 11.96
N LYS A 45 0.47 7.82 12.45
CA LYS A 45 1.54 8.83 12.46
C LYS A 45 2.76 8.43 13.32
N GLU A 46 2.54 7.61 14.34
CA GLU A 46 3.53 7.13 15.30
C GLU A 46 4.20 5.82 14.83
N ARG A 47 3.83 5.33 13.63
CA ARG A 47 4.29 4.07 13.00
C ARG A 47 3.72 2.80 13.61
N ASN A 48 2.67 2.89 14.42
CA ASN A 48 1.96 1.70 14.89
C ASN A 48 1.17 1.11 13.73
N PRO A 49 1.26 -0.21 13.49
CA PRO A 49 0.48 -0.86 12.44
C PRO A 49 -0.99 -0.90 12.85
N VAL A 50 -1.87 -0.40 12.00
CA VAL A 50 -3.33 -0.36 12.22
C VAL A 50 -3.99 -1.53 11.51
N LEU A 51 -3.47 -1.90 10.35
CA LEU A 51 -3.98 -2.97 9.51
C LEU A 51 -2.82 -3.56 8.71
N ALA A 52 -2.74 -4.87 8.64
CA ALA A 52 -1.81 -5.59 7.79
C ALA A 52 -2.58 -6.60 6.92
N ILE A 53 -2.29 -6.61 5.63
CA ILE A 53 -2.92 -7.55 4.70
C ILE A 53 -1.82 -8.23 3.90
N SER A 54 -1.87 -9.55 3.80
CA SER A 54 -1.12 -10.31 2.79
C SER A 54 -2.07 -11.13 1.92
N ARG A 55 -1.69 -11.26 0.65
CA ARG A 55 -2.38 -12.07 -0.34
C ARG A 55 -1.40 -12.96 -1.07
N ILE A 56 -1.82 -14.19 -1.38
CA ILE A 56 -1.07 -15.15 -2.17
C ILE A 56 -1.15 -14.74 -3.65
N ALA A 57 -0.04 -14.92 -4.36
CA ALA A 57 -0.03 -14.77 -5.81
C ALA A 57 -0.76 -15.97 -6.45
N GLU A 58 -1.98 -15.74 -6.96
CA GLU A 58 -2.74 -16.78 -7.68
C GLU A 58 -2.11 -17.12 -9.04
N ASP A 59 -1.46 -16.14 -9.67
CA ASP A 59 -0.79 -16.27 -10.96
C ASP A 59 0.72 -16.07 -10.80
N TYR A 60 1.55 -16.97 -11.35
CA TYR A 60 3.01 -16.80 -11.40
C TYR A 60 3.43 -15.80 -12.52
N VAL A 61 3.03 -14.53 -12.41
CA VAL A 61 3.33 -13.49 -13.42
C VAL A 61 4.75 -12.96 -13.24
N SER A 62 4.96 -12.13 -12.21
CA SER A 62 6.28 -11.60 -11.84
C SER A 62 6.20 -10.89 -10.47
N PRO A 63 7.31 -10.76 -9.73
CA PRO A 63 7.35 -9.92 -8.52
C PRO A 63 6.97 -8.46 -8.80
N PHE A 64 7.31 -7.95 -9.98
CA PHE A 64 6.93 -6.60 -10.41
C PHE A 64 5.40 -6.46 -10.48
N TYR A 65 4.74 -7.43 -11.13
CA TYR A 65 3.28 -7.46 -11.19
C TYR A 65 2.64 -7.60 -9.81
N HIS A 66 3.15 -8.47 -8.94
CA HIS A 66 2.61 -8.63 -7.57
C HIS A 66 2.79 -7.37 -6.72
N GLU A 67 3.89 -6.63 -6.90
CA GLU A 67 4.06 -5.38 -6.19
C GLU A 67 3.06 -4.31 -6.67
N LEU A 68 2.74 -4.26 -7.97
CA LEU A 68 1.62 -3.45 -8.47
C LEU A 68 0.28 -3.90 -7.87
N GLN A 69 0.08 -5.20 -7.61
CA GLN A 69 -1.14 -5.67 -6.95
C GLN A 69 -1.20 -5.16 -5.51
N GLY A 70 -0.06 -5.12 -4.81
CA GLY A 70 0.08 -4.46 -3.52
C GLY A 70 -0.28 -2.97 -3.58
N VAL A 71 0.14 -2.26 -4.64
CA VAL A 71 -0.23 -0.86 -4.86
C VAL A 71 -1.74 -0.69 -5.06
N SER A 72 -2.35 -1.50 -5.93
CA SER A 72 -3.81 -1.50 -6.16
C SER A 72 -4.58 -1.78 -4.86
N LEU A 73 -4.18 -2.79 -4.10
CA LEU A 73 -4.79 -3.12 -2.81
C LEU A 73 -4.70 -1.96 -1.82
N ALA A 74 -3.54 -1.31 -1.71
CA ALA A 74 -3.35 -0.16 -0.83
C ALA A 74 -4.26 1.02 -1.18
N LEU A 75 -4.48 1.32 -2.47
CA LEU A 75 -5.45 2.34 -2.89
C LEU A 75 -6.88 1.96 -2.52
N LYS A 76 -7.27 0.71 -2.76
CA LYS A 76 -8.60 0.21 -2.38
C LYS A 76 -8.83 0.28 -0.88
N LEU A 77 -7.82 -0.01 -0.06
CA LEU A 77 -7.90 0.12 1.40
C LEU A 77 -8.01 1.60 1.82
N ALA A 78 -7.23 2.49 1.21
CA ALA A 78 -7.33 3.92 1.46
C ALA A 78 -8.75 4.44 1.16
N MET A 79 -9.35 4.00 0.05
CA MET A 79 -10.74 4.31 -0.29
C MET A 79 -11.73 3.69 0.71
N LYS A 80 -11.62 2.39 1.00
CA LYS A 80 -12.50 1.64 1.92
C LYS A 80 -12.58 2.33 3.27
N TYR A 81 -11.42 2.67 3.84
CA TYR A 81 -11.33 3.29 5.17
C TYR A 81 -11.34 4.82 5.13
N LYS A 82 -11.53 5.43 3.95
CA LYS A 82 -11.56 6.88 3.75
C LYS A 82 -10.32 7.58 4.31
N ILE A 83 -9.13 7.02 4.07
CA ILE A 83 -7.85 7.60 4.50
C ILE A 83 -7.48 8.71 3.53
N PHE A 84 -7.59 9.97 3.96
CA PHE A 84 -7.37 11.15 3.09
C PHE A 84 -6.01 11.83 3.30
N SER A 85 -5.24 11.41 4.32
CA SER A 85 -3.88 11.90 4.52
C SER A 85 -2.95 10.73 4.74
N PHE A 86 -2.21 10.33 3.70
CA PHE A 86 -1.24 9.26 3.81
C PHE A 86 0.03 9.55 3.02
N LYS A 87 1.12 8.88 3.39
CA LYS A 87 2.30 8.70 2.54
C LYS A 87 2.35 7.27 2.06
N PHE A 88 2.49 7.10 0.76
CA PHE A 88 2.55 5.80 0.13
C PHE A 88 4.02 5.41 -0.07
N TYR A 89 4.42 4.28 0.50
CA TYR A 89 5.76 3.74 0.44
C TYR A 89 5.80 2.38 -0.23
N CYS A 90 6.77 2.21 -1.11
CA CYS A 90 7.05 0.97 -1.82
C CYS A 90 8.56 0.69 -1.77
N ILE A 91 8.91 -0.59 -1.79
CA ILE A 91 10.30 -1.05 -1.67
C ILE A 91 11.03 -0.92 -2.99
N SER A 92 10.37 -1.25 -4.10
CA SER A 92 11.01 -1.19 -5.41
C SER A 92 11.03 0.23 -5.94
N GLU A 93 12.24 0.73 -6.13
CA GLU A 93 12.47 1.95 -6.91
C GLU A 93 11.92 1.81 -8.34
N TYR A 94 12.00 0.62 -8.93
CA TYR A 94 11.48 0.37 -10.28
C TYR A 94 9.97 0.57 -10.36
N ILE A 95 9.21 0.09 -9.37
CA ILE A 95 7.75 0.28 -9.32
C ILE A 95 7.41 1.75 -9.12
N CYS A 96 8.10 2.43 -8.20
CA CYS A 96 7.91 3.86 -7.97
C CYS A 96 8.15 4.68 -9.24
N LEU A 97 9.26 4.42 -9.93
CA LEU A 97 9.61 5.08 -11.19
C LEU A 97 8.59 4.76 -12.28
N TYR A 98 8.22 3.49 -12.45
CA TYR A 98 7.25 3.08 -13.46
C TYR A 98 5.89 3.77 -13.27
N ILE A 99 5.35 3.77 -12.05
CA ILE A 99 4.09 4.44 -11.73
C ILE A 99 4.21 5.94 -11.95
N ARG A 100 5.29 6.57 -11.47
CA ARG A 100 5.51 8.02 -11.63
C ARG A 100 5.58 8.43 -13.10
N TYR A 101 6.33 7.70 -13.92
CA TYR A 101 6.42 7.98 -15.35
C TYR A 101 5.10 7.74 -16.06
N SER A 102 4.44 6.62 -15.77
CA SER A 102 3.12 6.31 -16.31
C SER A 102 2.12 7.42 -15.98
N TRP A 103 2.11 7.89 -14.72
CA TRP A 103 1.21 8.94 -14.24
C TRP A 103 1.50 10.31 -14.87
N ALA A 104 2.78 10.66 -15.02
CA ALA A 104 3.22 11.89 -15.67
C ALA A 104 2.90 11.91 -17.17
N TYR A 105 2.88 10.74 -17.81
CA TYR A 105 2.61 10.60 -19.24
C TYR A 105 1.18 10.24 -19.59
N LYS A 106 0.31 10.04 -18.60
CA LYS A 106 -1.07 9.56 -18.80
C LYS A 106 -1.93 10.44 -19.72
N LEU A 107 -1.55 11.71 -19.94
CA LEU A 107 -2.26 12.65 -20.83
C LEU A 107 -1.53 12.92 -22.15
N ARG A 108 -0.42 12.22 -22.46
CA ARG A 108 0.37 12.47 -23.67
C ARG A 108 -0.22 11.87 -24.93
N CYS A 109 -0.96 10.78 -24.78
CA CYS A 109 -1.64 10.12 -25.88
C CYS A 109 -3.04 10.70 -25.94
N ASP A 110 -3.48 11.19 -27.11
CA ASP A 110 -4.80 11.78 -27.34
C ASP A 110 -5.94 10.73 -27.33
N CYS A 111 -5.97 9.90 -26.29
CA CYS A 111 -6.97 8.86 -26.11
C CYS A 111 -8.29 9.48 -25.62
N PRO A 112 -9.45 8.92 -26.01
CA PRO A 112 -10.72 9.42 -25.53
C PRO A 112 -10.84 9.26 -24.00
N PRO A 113 -11.53 10.21 -23.31
CA PRO A 113 -11.83 10.07 -21.89
C PRO A 113 -12.60 8.78 -21.59
N ARG A 114 -12.27 8.16 -20.46
CA ARG A 114 -12.81 6.85 -20.06
C ARG A 114 -13.98 7.03 -19.10
N ASP A 115 -14.94 6.11 -19.13
CA ASP A 115 -16.01 6.09 -18.14
C ASP A 115 -15.45 5.78 -16.75
N ASP A 116 -15.87 6.52 -15.73
CA ASP A 116 -15.63 6.12 -14.35
C ASP A 116 -16.60 4.97 -14.00
N PRO A 117 -16.12 3.74 -13.73
CA PRO A 117 -16.98 2.62 -13.38
C PRO A 117 -17.79 2.85 -12.09
N ARG A 118 -17.38 3.80 -11.24
CA ARG A 118 -18.05 4.11 -9.96
C ARG A 118 -19.07 5.23 -10.06
N ASN A 119 -18.92 6.13 -11.04
CA ASN A 119 -19.79 7.28 -11.26
C ASN A 119 -20.23 7.34 -12.73
N PRO A 120 -21.30 6.61 -13.11
CA PRO A 120 -21.82 6.61 -14.48
C PRO A 120 -22.26 8.01 -14.89
N GLY A 121 -21.45 8.69 -15.69
CA GLY A 121 -21.65 10.09 -16.10
C GLY A 121 -20.39 10.95 -15.95
N GLU A 122 -19.44 10.53 -15.11
CA GLU A 122 -18.13 11.16 -15.03
C GLU A 122 -17.13 10.51 -16.00
N LYS A 123 -16.22 11.35 -16.50
CA LYS A 123 -15.17 10.95 -17.44
C LYS A 123 -13.81 11.16 -16.81
N LEU A 124 -13.00 10.11 -16.78
CA LEU A 124 -11.62 10.14 -16.32
C LEU A 124 -10.70 10.38 -17.52
N ASN A 125 -9.88 11.43 -17.44
CA ASN A 125 -8.97 11.79 -18.51
C ASN A 125 -7.58 11.19 -18.25
N TYR A 126 -7.31 10.01 -18.83
CA TYR A 126 -6.01 9.37 -18.86
C TYR A 126 -5.95 8.30 -19.95
N CYS A 127 -4.73 7.94 -20.37
CA CYS A 127 -4.47 6.89 -21.35
C CYS A 127 -3.41 5.90 -20.86
N ILE A 128 -3.82 4.65 -20.67
CA ILE A 128 -2.92 3.54 -20.28
C ILE A 128 -1.90 3.19 -21.37
N ARG A 129 -2.19 3.51 -22.64
CA ARG A 129 -1.23 3.26 -23.73
C ARG A 129 0.05 4.05 -23.55
N CYS A 130 0.00 5.18 -22.85
CA CYS A 130 1.19 5.95 -22.52
C CYS A 130 2.11 5.22 -21.51
N SER A 131 1.56 4.30 -20.71
CA SER A 131 2.32 3.45 -19.79
C SER A 131 2.98 2.27 -20.50
N ALA A 132 2.48 1.87 -21.68
CA ALA A 132 3.00 0.71 -22.42
C ALA A 132 4.44 0.90 -22.93
N TYR A 133 4.85 2.15 -23.18
CA TYR A 133 6.16 2.47 -23.75
C TYR A 133 7.32 2.04 -22.86
N THR A 134 7.14 2.04 -21.54
CA THR A 134 8.22 1.77 -20.59
C THR A 134 8.22 0.35 -20.04
N ILE A 135 7.18 -0.46 -20.27
CA ILE A 135 7.08 -1.83 -19.72
C ILE A 135 8.28 -2.70 -20.14
N ASN A 136 8.72 -2.58 -21.38
CA ASN A 136 9.88 -3.30 -21.89
C ASN A 136 11.18 -2.87 -21.21
N ASP A 137 11.31 -1.59 -20.85
CA ASP A 137 12.50 -1.07 -20.16
C ASP A 137 12.64 -1.66 -18.75
N TYR A 138 11.54 -2.12 -18.16
CA TYR A 138 11.51 -2.86 -16.89
C TYR A 138 11.57 -4.38 -17.06
N GLY A 139 11.76 -4.90 -18.28
CA GLY A 139 11.86 -6.34 -18.55
C GLY A 139 10.52 -7.10 -18.50
N GLU A 140 9.39 -6.39 -18.45
CA GLU A 140 8.07 -6.98 -18.21
C GLU A 140 7.21 -7.07 -19.49
N GLY A 141 7.84 -7.02 -20.66
CA GLY A 141 7.16 -7.00 -21.97
C GLY A 141 6.21 -8.18 -22.21
N CYS A 142 6.58 -9.37 -21.71
CA CYS A 142 5.72 -10.57 -21.80
C CYS A 142 4.46 -10.49 -20.93
N ASN A 143 4.45 -9.63 -19.91
CA ASN A 143 3.37 -9.45 -18.95
C ASN A 143 2.57 -8.16 -19.20
N ALA A 144 2.82 -7.48 -20.33
CA ALA A 144 2.33 -6.13 -20.59
C ALA A 144 0.81 -6.00 -20.48
N GLU A 145 0.03 -6.96 -20.98
CA GLU A 145 -1.44 -6.91 -20.90
C GLU A 145 -1.94 -6.89 -19.45
N LYS A 146 -1.45 -7.82 -18.61
CA LYS A 146 -1.82 -7.89 -17.19
C LYS A 146 -1.39 -6.63 -16.43
N ILE A 147 -0.17 -6.16 -16.68
CA ILE A 147 0.37 -4.94 -16.05
C ILE A 147 -0.41 -3.70 -16.46
N LEU A 148 -0.75 -3.55 -17.75
CA LEU A 148 -1.53 -2.41 -18.24
C LEU A 148 -2.94 -2.40 -17.67
N SER A 149 -3.58 -3.56 -17.55
CA SER A 149 -4.89 -3.69 -16.91
C SER A 149 -4.84 -3.29 -15.43
N LEU A 150 -3.76 -3.64 -14.73
CA LEU A 150 -3.59 -3.28 -13.33
C LEU A 150 -3.25 -1.79 -13.14
N ILE A 151 -2.45 -1.21 -14.03
CA ILE A 151 -2.18 0.23 -14.05
C ILE A 151 -3.45 1.03 -14.35
N ASP A 152 -4.32 0.50 -15.21
CA ASP A 152 -5.63 1.08 -15.46
C ASP A 152 -6.44 1.25 -14.17
N GLU A 153 -6.52 0.16 -13.40
CA GLU A 153 -7.20 0.13 -12.11
C GLU A 153 -6.57 1.12 -11.11
N ILE A 154 -5.25 1.11 -10.99
CA ILE A 154 -4.50 2.03 -10.12
C ILE A 154 -4.81 3.50 -10.47
N PHE A 155 -4.87 3.84 -11.77
CA PHE A 155 -5.13 5.22 -12.19
C PHE A 155 -6.58 5.61 -11.93
N CYS A 156 -7.50 4.69 -12.16
CA CYS A 156 -8.90 4.86 -11.83
C CYS A 156 -9.07 5.15 -10.33
N ASP A 157 -8.46 4.34 -9.45
CA ASP A 157 -8.52 4.51 -7.99
C ASP A 157 -7.83 5.77 -7.50
N ALA A 158 -6.65 6.10 -8.05
CA ALA A 158 -5.96 7.34 -7.74
C ALA A 158 -6.80 8.58 -8.08
N LEU A 159 -7.44 8.62 -9.26
CA LEU A 159 -8.30 9.74 -9.65
C LEU A 159 -9.55 9.87 -8.78
N ALA A 160 -10.16 8.76 -8.35
CA ALA A 160 -11.29 8.83 -7.42
C ALA A 160 -10.89 9.35 -6.05
N LEU A 161 -9.69 9.04 -5.56
CA LEU A 161 -9.16 9.66 -4.34
C LEU A 161 -8.95 11.16 -4.54
N GLU A 162 -8.45 11.58 -5.71
CA GLU A 162 -8.28 13.01 -6.03
C GLU A 162 -9.62 13.76 -6.01
N GLN A 163 -10.67 13.19 -6.62
CA GLN A 163 -12.02 13.74 -6.57
C GLN A 163 -12.60 13.82 -5.15
N GLN A 164 -12.17 12.94 -4.24
CA GLN A 164 -12.55 12.96 -2.82
C GLN A 164 -11.72 13.93 -1.98
N GLY A 165 -10.84 14.72 -2.60
CA GLY A 165 -10.04 15.77 -1.94
C GLY A 165 -8.63 15.34 -1.55
N TYR A 166 -8.12 14.21 -2.06
CA TYR A 166 -6.72 13.84 -1.92
C TYR A 166 -5.87 14.62 -2.94
N PRO A 167 -4.93 15.47 -2.52
CA PRO A 167 -4.38 16.47 -3.43
C PRO A 167 -3.43 15.91 -4.51
N TYR A 168 -2.85 14.72 -4.34
CA TYR A 168 -1.90 14.16 -5.31
C TYR A 168 -1.52 12.70 -5.02
N PHE A 169 -1.66 11.81 -6.02
CA PHE A 169 -1.10 10.45 -5.96
C PHE A 169 0.42 10.45 -6.21
N ASP A 170 1.20 10.12 -5.18
CA ASP A 170 2.65 9.90 -5.29
C ASP A 170 3.07 8.65 -4.52
N LEU A 171 3.93 7.85 -5.14
CA LEU A 171 4.53 6.68 -4.54
C LEU A 171 6.01 6.97 -4.27
N TRP A 172 6.41 6.79 -3.01
CA TRP A 172 7.76 7.10 -2.55
C TRP A 172 8.54 5.81 -2.30
N VAL A 173 9.78 5.78 -2.80
CA VAL A 173 10.78 4.86 -2.26
C VAL A 173 11.15 5.36 -0.88
N THR A 174 11.25 4.45 0.09
CA THR A 174 11.69 4.79 1.43
C THR A 174 13.05 4.19 1.73
N GLU A 175 13.90 4.95 2.42
CA GLU A 175 15.13 4.44 3.03
C GLU A 175 14.85 3.64 4.32
N LEU A 176 13.60 3.65 4.79
CA LEU A 176 13.17 2.87 5.95
C LEU A 176 13.16 1.38 5.60
N CYS A 177 13.63 0.55 6.53
CA CYS A 177 13.48 -0.89 6.43
C CYS A 177 11.99 -1.25 6.43
N LEU A 178 11.51 -1.83 5.33
CA LEU A 178 10.14 -2.31 5.13
C LEU A 178 10.08 -3.84 5.33
N ASN A 179 10.79 -4.33 6.34
CA ASN A 179 10.94 -5.77 6.62
C ASN A 179 9.61 -6.43 6.99
N ALA A 180 8.72 -5.72 7.69
CA ALA A 180 7.42 -6.26 8.12
C ALA A 180 6.55 -6.56 6.91
N VAL A 181 6.39 -5.60 5.99
CA VAL A 181 5.61 -5.81 4.77
C VAL A 181 6.30 -6.80 3.82
N GLN A 182 7.63 -6.87 3.77
CA GLN A 182 8.35 -7.94 3.05
C GLN A 182 8.08 -9.31 3.64
N HIS A 183 8.07 -9.42 4.98
CA HIS A 183 7.82 -10.66 5.67
C HIS A 183 6.42 -11.19 5.33
N LEU A 184 5.43 -10.31 5.39
CA LEU A 184 4.05 -10.59 5.01
C LEU A 184 3.94 -10.97 3.53
N ALA A 185 4.57 -10.24 2.62
CA ALA A 185 4.52 -10.56 1.19
C ALA A 185 5.14 -11.93 0.88
N LYS A 186 6.04 -12.44 1.73
CA LYS A 186 6.73 -13.73 1.59
C LYS A 186 6.13 -14.83 2.47
N SER A 187 5.06 -14.56 3.22
CA SER A 187 4.47 -15.53 4.15
C SER A 187 3.82 -16.71 3.44
N GLY A 188 3.32 -16.50 2.21
CA GLY A 188 2.50 -17.47 1.50
C GLY A 188 1.13 -17.69 2.15
N LEU A 189 0.65 -16.70 2.92
CA LEU A 189 -0.64 -16.74 3.61
C LEU A 189 -1.55 -15.63 3.12
N ASP A 190 -2.83 -15.98 2.92
CA ASP A 190 -3.91 -15.02 2.78
C ASP A 190 -4.43 -14.65 4.17
N GLN A 191 -4.11 -13.43 4.61
CA GLN A 191 -4.54 -12.94 5.91
C GLN A 191 -4.81 -11.44 5.89
N GLU A 192 -5.77 -11.02 6.69
CA GLU A 192 -6.01 -9.64 7.10
C GLU A 192 -5.90 -9.64 8.61
N MET A 193 -4.97 -8.86 9.14
CA MET A 193 -4.65 -8.80 10.56
C MET A 193 -4.87 -7.38 11.07
N ARG A 194 -5.58 -7.27 12.19
CA ARG A 194 -5.73 -6.04 12.97
C ARG A 194 -4.73 -5.99 14.11
N MET A 195 -4.76 -4.95 14.91
CA MET A 195 -3.71 -4.66 15.89
C MET A 195 -3.46 -5.79 16.87
N ASP A 196 -4.51 -6.39 17.42
CA ASP A 196 -4.45 -7.56 18.30
C ASP A 196 -3.81 -8.77 17.61
N GLU A 197 -4.27 -9.11 16.41
CA GLU A 197 -3.72 -10.23 15.63
C GLU A 197 -2.26 -9.99 15.23
N ILE A 198 -1.89 -8.74 14.92
CA ILE A 198 -0.50 -8.34 14.60
C ILE A 198 0.40 -8.48 15.83
N GLU A 199 -0.11 -8.18 17.02
CA GLU A 199 0.62 -8.34 18.28
C GLU A 199 0.77 -9.81 18.69
N GLU A 200 -0.18 -10.68 18.32
CA GLU A 200 -0.12 -12.12 18.57
C GLU A 200 0.83 -12.86 17.63
N ASP A 201 1.15 -12.30 16.45
CA ASP A 201 2.21 -12.83 15.59
C ASP A 201 3.58 -12.40 16.12
N ASP A 202 4.17 -13.26 16.97
CA ASP A 202 5.48 -13.07 17.59
C ASP A 202 6.56 -12.58 16.60
N LYS A 203 6.55 -13.12 15.38
CA LYS A 203 7.58 -12.84 14.38
C LYS A 203 7.34 -11.48 13.72
N LEU A 204 6.11 -11.18 13.34
CA LEU A 204 5.74 -9.88 12.81
C LEU A 204 5.95 -8.78 13.85
N ALA A 205 5.51 -9.00 15.09
CA ALA A 205 5.71 -8.10 16.21
C ALA A 205 7.20 -7.81 16.47
N GLU A 206 8.05 -8.84 16.44
CA GLU A 206 9.51 -8.66 16.57
C GLU A 206 10.11 -7.81 15.44
N ILE A 207 9.68 -8.03 14.19
CA ILE A 207 10.15 -7.25 13.04
C ILE A 207 9.72 -5.79 13.17
N LEU A 208 8.44 -5.55 13.45
CA LEU A 208 7.86 -4.21 13.65
C LEU A 208 8.58 -3.46 14.77
N TYR A 209 8.89 -4.17 15.86
CA TYR A 209 9.66 -3.61 16.96
C TYR A 209 11.06 -3.15 16.51
N LYS A 210 11.79 -3.99 15.78
CA LYS A 210 13.12 -3.65 15.27
C LYS A 210 13.10 -2.49 14.28
N GLU A 211 12.03 -2.35 13.50
CA GLU A 211 11.85 -1.22 12.57
C GLU A 211 11.65 0.13 13.30
N VAL A 212 10.98 0.11 14.45
CA VAL A 212 10.72 1.31 15.25
C VAL A 212 11.90 1.65 16.16
N PHE A 213 12.50 0.66 16.81
CA PHE A 213 13.47 0.85 17.90
C PHE A 213 14.92 0.44 17.56
N GLY A 214 15.18 -0.17 16.40
CA GLY A 214 16.51 -0.64 16.00
C GLY A 214 16.89 -2.01 16.56
N HIS A 215 18.21 -2.30 16.62
CA HIS A 215 18.76 -3.64 16.91
C HIS A 215 18.63 -4.14 18.37
N GLY A 216 17.69 -3.64 19.16
CA GLY A 216 17.36 -4.23 20.47
C GLY A 216 16.34 -5.35 20.30
N THR A 217 16.50 -6.46 21.03
CA THR A 217 15.42 -7.44 21.15
C THR A 217 14.33 -6.92 22.10
N LEU A 218 13.08 -7.33 21.88
CA LEU A 218 11.93 -6.95 22.72
C LEU A 218 12.18 -7.35 24.19
N GLN A 219 12.90 -8.46 24.38
CA GLN A 219 13.28 -9.03 25.67
C GLN A 219 14.33 -8.18 26.43
N GLU A 220 15.32 -7.61 25.74
CA GLU A 220 16.35 -6.77 26.35
C GLU A 220 15.80 -5.45 26.91
N LEU A 221 14.76 -4.91 26.30
CA LEU A 221 14.13 -3.65 26.73
C LEU A 221 13.04 -3.84 27.78
N MET A 222 12.32 -4.98 27.79
CA MET A 222 11.45 -5.35 28.93
C MET A 222 12.24 -5.50 30.25
N VAL A 223 13.53 -5.85 30.17
CA VAL A 223 14.45 -5.86 31.31
C VAL A 223 14.88 -4.44 31.72
N GLN A 224 15.00 -3.51 30.77
CA GLN A 224 15.36 -2.12 31.05
C GLN A 224 14.17 -1.30 31.59
N MET A 225 12.95 -1.55 31.14
CA MET A 225 11.73 -0.88 31.63
C MET A 225 11.28 -1.36 33.02
N LYS A 226 11.90 -2.41 33.58
CA LYS A 226 11.69 -2.91 34.95
C LYS A 226 12.75 -2.40 35.95
N LYS A 227 13.63 -1.49 35.54
CA LYS A 227 14.54 -0.74 36.43
C LYS A 227 14.09 0.70 36.55
#